data_AF-A0A7K8L991-F1
#
_entry.id   AF-A0A7K8L991-F1
#
_cell.length_a   1.000
_cell.length_b   1.000
_cell.length_c   1.000
_cell.angle_alpha   90.00
_cell.angle_beta   90.00
_cell.angle_gamma   90.00
#
_symmetry.space_group_name_H-M   'P 1'
#
loop_
_entity.id
_entity.type
_entity.pdbx_description
1 polymer ?
#
loop_
_entity_poly.entity_id
_entity_poly.type
_entity_poly.pdbx_seq_one_letter_code
_entity_poly.pdbx_strand_id
1 'polypeptide(L)'
;ADMNVTAIENFVCVIFNVSFMNCTWHVGRTASGDTQYFLYWSISGEKDFTECQDYIKDNCGRHIGCRFENVTIYEKRACFLVNESRSGQNMQ
;
A
#
# COMPACT_ATOMS: atom_id res chain seq x y z
N ALA A 1 -10.21 24.18 -9.48
CA ALA A 1 -9.12 23.85 -8.55
C ALA A 1 -8.74 22.41 -8.84
N ASP A 2 -7.61 22.19 -9.51
CA ASP A 2 -7.05 20.86 -9.67
C ASP A 2 -6.60 20.38 -8.29
N MET A 3 -7.48 19.67 -7.59
CA MET A 3 -7.02 18.83 -6.49
C MET A 3 -6.32 17.65 -7.15
N ASN A 4 -5.02 17.49 -6.89
CA ASN A 4 -4.34 16.23 -7.14
C ASN A 4 -5.02 15.17 -6.26
N VAL A 5 -6.09 14.55 -6.78
CA VAL A 5 -6.83 13.50 -6.09
C VAL A 5 -5.92 12.28 -6.09
N THR A 6 -5.28 12.01 -4.96
CA THR A 6 -4.53 10.79 -4.74
C THR A 6 -5.40 9.77 -4.01
N ALA A 7 -5.26 8.51 -4.41
CA ALA A 7 -5.94 7.37 -3.82
C ALA A 7 -5.78 7.30 -2.28
N ILE A 8 -4.58 7.66 -1.84
CA ILE A 8 -4.14 7.67 -0.45
C ILE A 8 -3.29 8.91 -0.18
N GLU A 9 -3.13 9.26 1.10
CA GLU A 9 -2.29 10.35 1.57
C GLU A 9 -1.24 9.81 2.56
N ASN A 10 -0.10 10.51 2.71
CA ASN A 10 0.94 10.19 3.70
C ASN A 10 1.41 8.71 3.69
N PHE A 11 1.65 8.17 2.49
CA PHE A 11 2.22 6.83 2.36
C PHE A 11 3.66 6.80 2.89
N VAL A 12 3.91 5.98 3.91
CA VAL A 12 5.23 5.82 4.54
C VAL A 12 5.49 4.35 4.78
N CYS A 13 6.71 3.89 4.48
CA CYS A 13 7.19 2.56 4.84
C CYS A 13 8.44 2.67 5.72
N VAL A 14 8.51 1.84 6.76
CA VAL A 14 9.64 1.77 7.70
C VAL A 14 10.12 0.32 7.78
N ILE A 15 11.40 0.12 7.51
CA ILE A 15 12.08 -1.17 7.67
C ILE A 15 12.69 -1.23 9.07
N PHE A 16 12.48 -2.33 9.76
CA PHE A 16 12.98 -2.57 11.12
C PHE A 16 13.29 -4.05 11.32
N ASN A 17 14.02 -4.36 12.39
CA ASN A 17 14.40 -5.74 12.74
C ASN A 17 14.94 -6.56 11.55
N VAL A 18 15.83 -5.94 10.76
CA VAL A 18 16.51 -6.48 9.57
C VAL A 18 15.62 -6.65 8.33
N SER A 19 14.48 -7.33 8.43
CA SER A 19 13.68 -7.71 7.25
C SER A 19 12.16 -7.54 7.41
N PHE A 20 11.72 -6.83 8.45
CA PHE A 20 10.31 -6.45 8.59
C PHE A 20 10.08 -5.06 8.02
N MET A 21 8.95 -4.85 7.36
CA MET A 21 8.58 -3.54 6.84
C MET A 21 7.12 -3.23 7.14
N ASN A 22 6.88 -2.11 7.82
CA ASN A 22 5.53 -1.58 8.02
C ASN A 22 5.29 -0.44 7.05
N CYS A 23 4.25 -0.55 6.24
CA CYS A 23 3.75 0.53 5.41
C CYS A 23 2.42 1.03 5.96
N THR A 24 2.21 2.34 6.00
CA THR A 24 0.96 2.97 6.47
C THR A 24 0.57 4.11 5.56
N TRP A 25 -0.73 4.36 5.45
CA TRP A 25 -1.27 5.50 4.72
C TRP A 25 -2.57 5.99 5.34
N HIS A 26 -2.95 7.20 4.98
CA HIS A 26 -4.28 7.74 5.23
C HIS A 26 -5.18 7.52 4.03
N VAL A 27 -6.45 7.27 4.30
CA VAL A 27 -7.50 7.23 3.28
C VAL A 27 -7.65 8.62 2.67
N GLY A 28 -7.61 8.70 1.33
CA GLY A 28 -7.78 9.97 0.63
C GLY A 28 -9.13 10.61 0.95
N ARG A 29 -9.16 11.95 1.07
CA ARG A 29 -10.37 12.69 1.53
C ARG A 29 -11.60 12.49 0.65
N THR A 30 -11.40 12.11 -0.61
CA THR A 30 -12.46 11.90 -1.60
C THR A 30 -12.79 10.42 -1.81
N ALA A 31 -12.15 9.51 -1.07
CA ALA A 31 -12.40 8.07 -1.20
C ALA A 31 -13.82 7.74 -0.68
N SER A 32 -14.52 6.87 -1.41
CA SER A 32 -15.84 6.41 -1.00
C SER A 32 -15.75 5.47 0.20
N GLY A 33 -16.85 5.34 0.95
CA GLY A 33 -16.90 4.46 2.13
C GLY A 33 -16.67 2.98 1.81
N ASP A 34 -16.96 2.56 0.58
CA ASP A 34 -16.78 1.20 0.06
C ASP A 34 -15.43 0.99 -0.68
N THR A 35 -14.53 1.99 -0.66
CA THR A 35 -13.19 1.85 -1.23
C THR A 35 -12.33 0.90 -0.37
N GLN A 36 -11.67 -0.05 -1.01
CA GLN A 36 -10.67 -0.95 -0.43
C GLN A 36 -9.32 -0.78 -1.14
N TYR A 37 -8.23 -1.01 -0.41
CA TYR A 37 -6.86 -0.79 -0.90
C TYR A 37 -6.06 -2.09 -0.89
N PHE A 38 -5.19 -2.25 -1.88
CA PHE A 38 -4.28 -3.39 -1.96
C PHE A 38 -2.87 -2.88 -2.20
N LEU A 39 -1.93 -3.26 -1.34
CA LEU A 39 -0.55 -2.83 -1.44
C LEU A 39 0.32 -3.97 -1.95
N TYR A 40 1.15 -3.63 -2.92
CA TYR A 40 2.16 -4.49 -3.49
C TYR A 40 3.52 -3.80 -3.44
N TRP A 41 4.59 -4.58 -3.34
CA TRP A 41 5.96 -4.08 -3.49
C TRP A 41 6.82 -4.99 -4.36
N SER A 42 7.82 -4.41 -4.98
CA SER A 42 8.87 -5.14 -5.71
C SER A 42 10.20 -4.41 -5.60
N ILE A 43 11.29 -5.09 -5.96
CA ILE A 43 12.58 -4.44 -6.14
C ILE A 43 12.62 -3.85 -7.56
N SER A 44 13.16 -2.64 -7.71
CA SER A 44 13.27 -1.97 -9.00
C SER A 44 13.98 -2.84 -10.03
N GLY A 45 13.30 -3.03 -11.18
CA GLY A 45 13.75 -3.89 -12.28
C GLY A 45 13.16 -5.31 -12.23
N GLU A 46 12.53 -5.71 -11.13
CA GLU A 46 11.77 -6.95 -11.04
C GLU A 46 10.33 -6.73 -11.53
N LYS A 47 9.78 -7.73 -12.21
CA LYS A 47 8.41 -7.70 -12.72
C LYS A 47 7.40 -8.23 -11.71
N ASP A 48 7.88 -9.03 -10.76
CA ASP A 48 7.02 -9.73 -9.83
C ASP A 48 6.79 -8.86 -8.60
N PHE A 49 5.52 -8.55 -8.36
CA PHE A 49 5.08 -7.79 -7.21
C PHE A 49 4.60 -8.73 -6.12
N THR A 50 5.10 -8.52 -4.90
CA THR A 50 4.66 -9.23 -3.71
C THR A 50 3.49 -8.48 -3.10
N GLU A 51 2.33 -9.12 -3.02
CA GLU A 51 1.17 -8.60 -2.31
C GLU A 51 1.38 -8.63 -0.79
N CYS A 52 0.80 -7.66 -0.10
CA CYS A 52 0.75 -7.63 1.36
C CYS A 52 0.16 -8.93 1.96
N GLN A 53 0.86 -9.51 2.93
CA GLN A 53 0.41 -10.72 3.63
C GLN A 53 -0.40 -10.41 4.90
N ASP A 54 -0.13 -9.29 5.56
CA ASP A 54 -0.81 -8.89 6.81
C ASP A 54 -1.23 -7.41 6.76
N TYR A 55 -2.49 -7.18 6.38
CA TYR A 55 -3.05 -5.83 6.30
C TYR A 55 -3.43 -5.27 7.67
N ILE A 56 -3.07 -4.01 7.90
CA ILE A 56 -3.57 -3.20 9.02
C ILE A 56 -4.89 -2.58 8.59
N LYS A 57 -5.94 -2.78 9.40
CA LYS A 57 -7.32 -2.38 9.06
C LYS A 57 -7.82 -1.28 9.98
N ASP A 58 -8.61 -0.37 9.41
CA ASP A 58 -9.38 0.59 10.19
C ASP A 58 -10.65 -0.07 10.80
N ASN A 59 -11.42 0.71 11.55
CA ASN A 59 -12.66 0.24 12.18
C ASN A 59 -13.74 -0.21 11.18
N CYS A 60 -13.63 0.19 9.91
CA CYS A 60 -14.53 -0.21 8.82
C CYS A 60 -13.99 -1.42 8.05
N GLY A 61 -12.83 -1.97 8.42
CA GLY A 61 -12.19 -3.08 7.73
C GLY A 61 -11.42 -2.68 6.46
N ARG A 62 -11.25 -1.38 6.19
CA ARG A 62 -10.45 -0.88 5.06
C ARG A 62 -8.97 -1.00 5.39
N HIS A 63 -8.17 -1.38 4.40
CA HIS A 63 -6.73 -1.49 4.53
C HIS A 63 -6.12 -0.08 4.59
N ILE A 64 -5.42 0.20 5.69
CA ILE A 64 -4.71 1.47 5.96
C ILE A 64 -3.22 1.27 6.19
N GLY A 65 -2.75 0.05 6.02
CA GLY A 65 -1.36 -0.32 6.19
C GLY A 65 -1.11 -1.79 5.84
N CYS A 66 0.16 -2.15 5.85
CA CYS A 66 0.63 -3.51 5.62
C CYS A 66 1.84 -3.80 6.50
N ARG A 67 1.97 -5.06 6.94
CA ARG A 67 3.20 -5.63 7.48
C ARG A 67 3.75 -6.67 6.51
N PHE A 68 4.95 -6.43 6.03
CA PHE A 68 5.71 -7.38 5.22
C PHE A 68 6.80 -8.04 6.07
N GLU A 69 7.03 -9.31 5.79
CA GLU A 69 8.14 -10.08 6.35
C GLU A 69 9.13 -10.47 5.23
N ASN A 70 10.37 -10.79 5.60
CA ASN A 70 11.42 -11.22 4.67
C ASN A 70 11.75 -10.20 3.56
N VAL A 71 11.55 -8.91 3.84
CA VAL A 71 11.87 -7.82 2.92
C VAL A 71 13.38 -7.67 2.81
N THR A 72 13.87 -7.72 1.59
CA THR A 72 15.29 -7.71 1.29
C THR A 72 15.58 -6.66 0.21
N ILE A 73 15.93 -5.45 0.62
CA ILE A 73 16.21 -4.33 -0.29
C ILE A 73 17.70 -3.99 -0.19
N TYR A 74 18.51 -4.55 -1.10
CA TYR A 74 19.94 -4.29 -1.17
C TYR A 74 20.30 -3.53 -2.45
N GLU A 75 20.94 -2.37 -2.29
CA GLU A 75 21.55 -1.56 -3.37
C GLU A 75 20.62 -1.16 -4.52
N LYS A 76 19.32 -1.43 -4.40
CA LYS A 76 18.26 -1.13 -5.35
C LYS A 76 17.14 -0.36 -4.66
N ARG A 77 16.31 0.31 -5.47
CA ARG A 77 15.10 0.99 -5.00
C ARG A 77 13.97 -0.02 -4.86
N ALA A 78 13.07 0.19 -3.91
CA ALA A 78 11.79 -0.51 -3.86
C ALA A 78 10.74 0.27 -4.66
N CYS A 79 9.89 -0.47 -5.37
CA CYS A 79 8.71 0.04 -6.05
C CYS A 79 7.48 -0.38 -5.25
N PHE A 80 6.57 0.55 -5.02
CA PHE A 80 5.31 0.31 -4.31
C PHE A 80 4.13 0.63 -5.21
N LEU A 81 3.12 -0.23 -5.23
CA LEU A 81 1.90 -0.07 -5.99
C LEU A 81 0.71 -0.21 -5.05
N VAL A 82 -0.16 0.81 -5.02
CA VAL A 82 -1.40 0.79 -4.25
C VAL A 82 -2.57 0.80 -5.25
N ASN A 83 -3.31 -0.30 -5.29
CA ASN A 83 -4.52 -0.42 -6.09
C ASN A 83 -5.76 -0.12 -5.24
N GLU A 84 -6.78 0.44 -5.87
CA GLU A 84 -8.10 0.62 -5.27
C GLU A 84 -9.11 -0.39 -5.84
N SER A 85 -10.03 -0.84 -5.01
CA SER A 85 -11.29 -1.41 -5.50
C SER A 85 -12.48 -0.69 -4.88
N ARG A 86 -13.56 -0.54 -5.66
CA ARG A 86 -14.83 0.03 -5.19
C ARG A 86 -15.94 -0.97 -5.50
N SER A 87 -16.81 -1.22 -4.53
CA SER A 87 -17.90 -2.21 -4.69
C SER A 87 -17.42 -3.58 -5.20
N GLY A 88 -16.19 -3.97 -4.88
CA GLY A 88 -15.56 -5.21 -5.36
C GLY A 88 -15.05 -5.19 -6.81
N GLN A 89 -15.12 -4.06 -7.52
CA GLN A 89 -14.50 -3.86 -8.82
C GLN A 89 -13.14 -3.18 -8.66
N ASN A 90 -12.08 -3.77 -9.20
CA ASN A 90 -10.76 -3.15 -9.24
C ASN A 90 -10.79 -1.92 -10.14
N MET A 91 -10.28 -0.80 -9.64
CA MET A 91 -10.04 0.40 -10.44
C MET A 91 -8.55 0.50 -10.73
N GLN A 92 -8.22 0.69 -12.00
CA GLN A 92 -6.85 0.74 -12.50
C GLN A 92 -6.35 2.18 -12.61
#